data_AF-A0A7Y0DND2-F1
#
_entry.id   AF-A0A7Y0DND2-F1
#
_cell.length_a   1.000
_cell.length_b   1.000
_cell.length_c   1.000
_cell.angle_alpha   90.00
_cell.angle_beta   90.00
_cell.angle_gamma   90.00
#
_symmetry.space_group_name_H-M   'P 1'
#
loop_
_entity.id
_entity.type
_entity.pdbx_description
1 polymer ?
#
loop_
_entity_poly.entity_id
_entity_poly.type
_entity_poly.pdbx_seq_one_letter_code
_entity_poly.pdbx_strand_id
1 'polypeptide(L)'
;MRFKRYNLSTERTYIACIKRCILYHQKRQPLAMYALEVEIFLTCPATQRYVSSSTQNQALSAILFLYREVLAVDLPWLDNFERSNRPRWLHQPTRLAESA
;
A
#
# COMPACT_ATOMS: atom_id res chain seq x y z
N MET A 1 12.53 16.70 2.38
CA MET A 1 12.78 15.96 3.63
C MET A 1 13.37 14.62 3.25
N ARG A 2 14.54 14.26 3.79
CA ARG A 2 15.22 13.00 3.48
C ARG A 2 15.09 12.09 4.71
N PHE A 3 14.33 11.01 4.61
CA PHE A 3 14.06 10.11 5.74
C PHE A 3 14.82 8.79 5.55
N LYS A 4 15.59 8.37 6.57
CA LYS A 4 16.24 7.04 6.68
C LYS A 4 16.99 6.54 5.42
N ARG A 5 17.66 7.42 4.66
CA ARG A 5 18.45 7.07 3.45
C ARG A 5 17.63 6.35 2.36
N TYR A 6 16.30 6.47 2.35
CA TYR A 6 15.51 5.95 1.24
C TYR A 6 15.95 6.62 -0.07
N ASN A 7 15.87 5.85 -1.17
CA ASN A 7 16.13 6.42 -2.47
C ASN A 7 15.03 7.46 -2.81
N LEU A 8 15.37 8.43 -3.66
CA LEU A 8 14.45 9.50 -4.07
C LEU A 8 13.14 8.99 -4.69
N SER A 9 13.17 7.83 -5.35
CA SER A 9 11.98 7.24 -5.96
C SER A 9 11.01 6.73 -4.88
N THR A 10 11.52 6.02 -3.86
CA THR A 10 10.73 5.53 -2.73
C THR A 10 10.13 6.67 -1.92
N GLU A 11 10.89 7.74 -1.65
CA GLU A 11 10.36 8.92 -0.96
C GLU A 11 9.21 9.56 -1.74
N ARG A 12 9.37 9.74 -3.06
CA ARG A 12 8.33 10.31 -3.92
C ARG A 12 7.07 9.44 -3.94
N THR A 13 7.23 8.12 -4.03
CA THR A 13 6.12 7.18 -3.93
C THR A 13 5.40 7.33 -2.60
N TYR A 14 6.14 7.37 -1.48
CA TYR A 14 5.53 7.44 -0.16
C TYR A 14 4.74 8.73 0.01
N ILE A 15 5.32 9.87 -0.40
CA ILE A 15 4.63 11.16 -0.40
C ILE A 15 3.35 11.10 -1.23
N ALA A 16 3.40 10.50 -2.43
CA ALA A 16 2.23 10.36 -3.29
C ALA A 16 1.13 9.50 -2.65
N CYS A 17 1.49 8.36 -2.05
CA CYS A 17 0.55 7.48 -1.34
C CYS A 17 -0.09 8.18 -0.13
N ILE A 18 0.70 8.87 0.68
CA ILE A 18 0.23 9.62 1.85
C ILE A 18 -0.72 10.75 1.42
N LYS A 19 -0.36 11.54 0.40
CA LYS A 19 -1.22 12.59 -0.14
C LYS A 19 -2.56 12.04 -0.63
N ARG A 20 -2.54 10.89 -1.31
CA ARG A 20 -3.76 10.23 -1.81
C ARG A 20 -4.65 9.75 -0.67
N CYS A 21 -4.05 9.20 0.40
CA CYS A 21 -4.78 8.83 1.62
C CYS A 21 -5.46 10.06 2.25
N ILE A 22 -4.71 11.13 2.50
CA ILE A 22 -5.26 12.37 3.08
C ILE A 22 -6.39 12.95 2.22
N LEU A 23 -6.23 12.96 0.89
CA LEU A 23 -7.25 13.46 -0.02
C LEU A 23 -8.51 12.59 -0.03
N TYR A 24 -8.36 11.26 0.01
CA TYR A 24 -9.47 10.31 0.07
C TYR A 24 -10.33 10.53 1.32
N HIS A 25 -9.72 10.92 2.44
CA HIS A 25 -10.43 11.26 3.68
C HIS A 25 -10.78 12.74 3.80
N GLN A 26 -10.93 13.46 2.67
CA GLN A 26 -11.34 14.88 2.63
C GLN A 26 -10.45 15.80 3.49
N LYS A 27 -9.14 15.54 3.54
CA LYS A 27 -8.15 16.31 4.33
C LYS A 27 -8.32 16.21 5.84
N ARG A 28 -8.97 15.14 6.34
CA ARG A 28 -8.98 14.85 7.78
C ARG A 28 -7.54 14.70 8.29
N GLN A 29 -7.27 15.23 9.48
CA GLN A 29 -5.94 15.15 10.07
C GLN A 29 -5.56 13.69 10.36
N PRO A 30 -4.37 13.22 9.96
CA PRO A 30 -3.92 11.84 10.20
C PRO A 30 -3.92 11.43 11.67
N LEU A 31 -3.65 12.36 12.59
CA LEU A 31 -3.70 12.11 14.04
C LEU A 31 -5.12 11.83 14.56
N ALA A 32 -6.14 12.29 13.85
CA ALA A 32 -7.55 12.10 14.16
C ALA A 32 -8.20 11.00 13.30
N MET A 33 -7.43 10.35 12.43
CA MET A 33 -7.86 9.18 11.67
C MET A 33 -7.51 7.93 12.49
N TYR A 34 -8.52 7.13 12.81
CA TYR A 34 -8.36 5.91 13.57
C TYR A 34 -8.04 4.73 12.63
N ALA A 35 -7.84 3.56 13.22
CA ALA A 35 -7.58 2.31 12.52
C ALA A 35 -8.54 2.06 11.34
N LEU A 36 -9.83 2.34 11.56
CA LEU A 36 -10.89 2.08 10.61
C LEU A 36 -10.75 2.88 9.31
N GLU A 37 -10.37 4.16 9.39
CA GLU A 37 -10.19 4.98 8.20
C GLU A 37 -9.02 4.51 7.34
N VAL A 38 -7.91 4.12 7.99
CA VAL A 38 -6.75 3.54 7.29
C VAL A 38 -7.12 2.22 6.63
N GLU A 39 -7.88 1.37 7.32
CA GLU A 39 -8.37 0.10 6.79
C GLU A 39 -9.27 0.33 5.57
N ILE A 40 -10.21 1.27 5.65
CA ILE A 40 -11.11 1.64 4.55
C ILE A 40 -10.30 2.10 3.33
N PHE A 41 -9.26 2.92 3.50
CA PHE A 41 -8.42 3.34 2.37
C PHE A 41 -7.71 2.17 1.68
N LEU A 42 -7.17 1.24 2.47
CA LEU A 42 -6.41 0.09 1.99
C LEU A 42 -7.30 -1.00 1.36
N THR A 43 -8.56 -1.09 1.79
CA THR A 43 -9.56 -2.03 1.28
C THR A 43 -10.48 -1.44 0.21
N CYS A 44 -10.46 -0.11 0.00
CA CYS A 44 -11.41 0.52 -0.91
C CYS A 44 -11.27 0.00 -2.36
N PRO A 45 -12.37 -0.49 -2.97
CA PRO A 45 -12.39 -0.94 -4.36
C PRO A 45 -12.03 0.16 -5.36
N ALA A 46 -12.22 1.45 -5.02
CA ALA A 46 -11.78 2.56 -5.86
C ALA A 46 -10.25 2.68 -5.93
N THR A 47 -9.54 2.23 -4.89
CA THR A 47 -8.09 2.05 -4.94
C THR A 47 -7.75 0.77 -5.71
N GLN A 48 -8.40 -0.36 -5.41
CA GLN A 48 -8.09 -1.67 -6.03
C GLN A 48 -8.44 -1.79 -7.52
N ARG A 49 -9.47 -1.10 -8.03
CA ARG A 49 -9.85 -1.11 -9.47
C ARG A 49 -8.89 -0.33 -10.36
N TYR A 50 -8.01 0.51 -9.79
CA TYR A 50 -7.11 1.39 -10.56
C TYR A 50 -5.63 1.28 -10.16
N VAL A 51 -5.28 0.46 -9.16
CA VAL A 51 -3.89 0.33 -8.70
C VAL A 51 -3.44 -1.13 -8.70
N SER A 52 -2.21 -1.37 -9.16
CA SER A 52 -1.62 -2.70 -9.12
C SER A 52 -1.40 -3.18 -7.67
N SER A 53 -1.30 -4.49 -7.44
CA SER A 53 -0.92 -5.05 -6.14
C SER A 53 0.38 -4.44 -5.57
N SER A 54 1.33 -4.08 -6.44
CA SER A 54 2.56 -3.41 -6.02
C SER A 54 2.30 -1.99 -5.51
N THR A 55 1.34 -1.29 -6.10
CA THR A 55 0.92 0.04 -5.66
C THR A 55 0.18 -0.01 -4.32
N GLN A 56 -0.64 -1.05 -4.08
CA GLN A 56 -1.28 -1.28 -2.78
C GLN A 56 -0.22 -1.55 -1.69
N ASN A 57 0.76 -2.40 -1.97
CA ASN A 57 1.85 -2.69 -1.01
C ASN A 57 2.73 -1.46 -0.73
N GLN A 58 2.96 -0.62 -1.73
CA GLN A 58 3.65 0.66 -1.56
C GLN A 58 2.83 1.64 -0.71
N ALA A 59 1.50 1.69 -0.91
CA ALA A 59 0.61 2.51 -0.09
C ALA A 59 0.59 2.04 1.38
N LEU A 60 0.46 0.74 1.62
CA LEU A 60 0.54 0.14 2.96
C LEU A 60 1.86 0.51 3.65
N SER A 61 2.99 0.32 2.95
CA SER A 61 4.32 0.63 3.50
C SER A 61 4.47 2.12 3.82
N ALA A 62 3.94 3.00 2.97
CA ALA A 62 3.97 4.45 3.19
C ALA A 62 3.13 4.88 4.39
N ILE A 63 1.99 4.23 4.63
CA ILE A 63 1.13 4.51 5.79
C ILE A 63 1.77 4.00 7.07
N LEU A 64 2.30 2.77 7.07
CA LEU A 64 3.07 2.23 8.21
C LEU A 64 4.22 3.15 8.58
N PHE A 65 4.94 3.64 7.58
CA PHE A 65 6.02 4.63 7.77
C PHE A 65 5.50 5.93 8.39
N LEU A 66 4.40 6.50 7.86
CA LEU A 66 3.82 7.74 8.38
C LEU A 66 3.46 7.60 9.86
N TYR A 67 2.75 6.54 10.25
CA TYR A 67 2.30 6.38 11.62
C TYR A 67 3.46 6.10 12.58
N ARG A 68 4.37 5.18 12.24
CA ARG A 68 5.48 4.81 13.14
C ARG A 68 6.57 5.85 13.22
N GLU A 69 7.01 6.35 12.08
CA GLU A 69 8.27 7.12 12.00
C GLU A 69 8.05 8.63 12.03
N VAL A 70 6.85 9.09 11.65
CA VAL A 70 6.53 10.53 11.61
C VAL A 70 5.59 10.91 12.75
N LEU A 71 4.53 10.13 12.98
CA LEU A 71 3.55 10.41 14.02
C LEU A 71 3.88 9.75 15.36
N ALA A 72 4.84 8.82 15.40
CA ALA A 72 5.18 8.02 16.58
C ALA A 72 3.96 7.32 17.22
N VAL A 73 3.02 6.87 16.38
CA VAL A 73 1.82 6.13 16.77
C VAL A 73 1.95 4.69 16.28
N ASP A 74 1.82 3.74 17.19
CA ASP A 74 1.79 2.32 16.84
C ASP A 74 0.39 1.90 16.37
N LEU A 75 0.38 1.12 15.28
CA LEU A 75 -0.83 0.49 14.73
C LEU A 75 -0.61 -1.04 14.64
N PRO A 76 -0.75 -1.78 15.76
CA PRO A 76 -0.41 -3.21 15.81
C PRO A 76 -1.23 -4.07 14.84
N TRP A 77 -2.48 -3.69 14.58
CA TRP A 77 -3.36 -4.40 13.64
C TRP A 77 -2.88 -4.26 12.18
N LEU A 78 -2.17 -3.18 11.85
CA LEU A 78 -1.72 -2.89 10.48
C LEU A 78 -0.52 -3.75 10.06
N ASP A 79 0.23 -4.30 11.02
CA ASP A 79 1.29 -5.27 10.75
C ASP A 79 0.74 -6.58 10.20
N ASN A 80 -0.46 -6.96 10.63
CA ASN A 80 -1.15 -8.17 10.19
C ASN A 80 -2.03 -7.93 8.96
N PHE A 81 -2.04 -6.71 8.41
CA PHE A 81 -2.87 -6.38 7.26
C PHE A 81 -2.39 -7.14 6.02
N GLU A 82 -3.33 -7.78 5.33
CA GLU A 82 -3.02 -8.65 4.21
C GLU A 82 -2.43 -7.86 3.03
N ARG A 83 -1.20 -8.22 2.64
CA ARG A 83 -0.54 -7.61 1.48
C ARG A 83 -1.13 -8.18 0.20
N SER A 84 -1.31 -7.30 -0.78
CA SER A 84 -1.79 -7.67 -2.11
C SER A 84 -0.81 -8.64 -2.75
N ASN A 85 -1.21 -9.90 -2.86
CA ASN A 85 -0.45 -10.89 -3.61
C ASN A 85 -0.77 -10.72 -5.09
N ARG A 86 0.25 -10.52 -5.93
CA ARG A 86 0.08 -10.75 -7.37
C ARG A 86 -0.11 -12.26 -7.54
N PRO A 87 -1.00 -12.74 -8.42
CA PRO A 87 -0.82 -14.08 -8.93
C PRO A 87 0.58 -14.09 -9.57
N ARG A 88 1.49 -14.85 -8.97
CA ARG A 88 2.77 -15.21 -9.60
C ARG A 88 2.39 -15.76 -10.95
N TRP A 89 2.89 -15.17 -12.03
CA TRP A 89 2.69 -15.71 -13.37
C TRP A 89 3.17 -17.17 -13.34
N LEU A 90 2.21 -18.09 -13.24
CA LEU A 90 2.43 -19.49 -13.51
C LEU A 90 2.63 -19.52 -15.02
N HIS A 91 3.89 -19.58 -15.45
CA HIS A 91 4.18 -20.09 -16.78
C HIS A 91 3.59 -21.49 -16.82
N GLN A 92 2.36 -21.64 -17.33
CA GLN A 92 1.82 -22.93 -17.71
C GLN A 92 2.73 -23.41 -18.86
N PRO A 93 3.53 -24.46 -18.71
CA PRO A 93 4.23 -25.01 -19.85
C PRO A 93 3.14 -25.53 -20.80
N THR A 94 3.13 -24.98 -22.01
CA THR A 94 2.29 -25.39 -23.12
C THR A 94 2.43 -26.90 -23.29
N ARG A 95 1.41 -27.68 -22.92
CA ARG A 95 1.33 -29.09 -23.31
C ARG A 95 1.05 -29.13 -24.81
N LEU A 96 2.11 -29.04 -25.61
CA LEU A 96 2.18 -29.72 -26.90
C LEU A 96 2.75 -31.10 -26.60
N ALA A 97 1.87 -32.08 -26.44
CA ALA A 97 2.14 -33.47 -26.78
C ALA A 97 1.04 -33.79 -27.78
N GLU A 98 1.26 -33.61 -29.08
CA GLU A 98 1.90 -34.61 -29.96
C GLU A 98 1.36 -36.02 -29.69
N SER A 99 0.35 -36.37 -30.49
CA SER A 99 0.29 -37.56 -31.34
C SER A 99 0.88 -38.87 -30.79
N ALA A 100 0.00 -39.83 -30.47
CA ALA A 100 0.09 -41.22 -30.91
C ALA A 100 -1.26 -41.92 -30.68
#